data_AF-A0A0P1GAK3-F1
#
_entry.id   AF-A0A0P1GAK3-F1
#
_cell.length_a   1.000
_cell.length_b   1.000
_cell.length_c   1.000
_cell.angle_alpha   90.00
_cell.angle_beta   90.00
_cell.angle_gamma   90.00
#
_symmetry.space_group_name_H-M   'P 1'
#
loop_
_entity.id
_entity.type
_entity.pdbx_description
1 polymer ?
#
loop_
_entity_poly.entity_id
_entity_poly.type
_entity_poly.pdbx_seq_one_letter_code
_entity_poly.pdbx_strand_id
1 'polypeptide(L)'
;MDATADLRKPARVLRGDAVPTIGQWLQRGWGDLKSNLGVSLAYGGFLAVIGWAVLYVLTATGQGWMILPALAGAMLLGPVATVGLYRISRRRMGLGGGGVAAPGQIFLVSVVLMVLALTWIRAATLLFAVFFGLRPFAGFAETLQTLFATPEGIALFVVGSCVGGLFAALGFAIAAFSLPMLVHRDIDGFSAMGLSFSATTRNFRLALLWGATVTVMIGLSVLSGLILLIPLFPLLGYATWHAYADLFEG
;
A
#
# COMPACT_ATOMS: atom_id res chain seq x y z
N MET A 1 17.88 -31.15 -8.77
CA MET A 1 17.35 -29.83 -9.17
C MET A 1 16.65 -29.26 -7.97
N ASP A 2 17.21 -28.23 -7.35
CA ASP A 2 16.88 -27.78 -6.00
C ASP A 2 15.47 -27.16 -5.97
N ALA A 3 14.52 -27.75 -5.23
CA ALA A 3 13.13 -27.26 -5.15
C ALA A 3 13.05 -25.81 -4.61
N THR A 4 14.10 -25.37 -3.91
CA THR A 4 14.27 -24.00 -3.40
C THR A 4 14.57 -22.97 -4.50
N ALA A 5 15.17 -23.38 -5.62
CA ALA A 5 15.54 -22.48 -6.72
C ALA A 5 14.31 -21.96 -7.49
N ASP A 6 13.24 -22.75 -7.57
CA ASP A 6 12.01 -22.39 -8.29
C ASP A 6 11.22 -21.29 -7.55
N LEU A 7 11.24 -21.29 -6.21
CA LEU A 7 10.53 -20.31 -5.39
C LEU A 7 11.09 -18.89 -5.52
N ARG A 8 12.38 -18.75 -5.84
CA ARG A 8 13.07 -17.46 -5.99
C ARG A 8 13.13 -16.96 -7.44
N LYS A 9 12.32 -17.54 -8.34
CA LYS A 9 12.24 -17.14 -9.74
C LYS A 9 11.98 -15.63 -9.88
N PRO A 10 12.83 -14.89 -10.64
CA PRO A 10 12.69 -13.45 -10.81
C PRO A 10 11.48 -13.09 -11.68
N ALA A 11 11.01 -11.85 -11.54
CA ALA A 11 9.94 -11.31 -12.37
C ALA A 11 10.33 -11.27 -13.85
N ARG A 12 9.33 -11.51 -14.70
CA ARG A 12 9.39 -11.28 -16.14
C ARG A 12 9.40 -9.78 -16.43
N VAL A 13 9.96 -9.42 -17.58
CA VAL A 13 9.88 -8.05 -18.12
C VAL A 13 8.71 -8.02 -19.09
N LEU A 14 7.65 -7.29 -18.72
CA LEU A 14 6.48 -7.12 -19.57
C LEU A 14 6.79 -6.04 -20.62
N ARG A 15 6.81 -6.44 -21.89
CA ARG A 15 7.15 -5.56 -23.04
C ARG A 15 5.92 -4.86 -23.66
N GLY A 16 4.72 -5.16 -23.18
CA GLY A 16 3.49 -4.55 -23.66
C GLY A 16 3.24 -3.15 -23.11
N ASP A 17 2.21 -2.49 -23.62
CA ASP A 17 1.78 -1.18 -23.13
C ASP A 17 1.26 -1.27 -21.69
N ALA A 18 1.77 -0.38 -20.84
CA ALA A 18 1.47 -0.42 -19.41
C ALA A 18 -0.01 -0.14 -19.07
N VAL A 19 -0.66 0.77 -19.81
CA VAL A 19 -2.04 1.19 -19.53
C VAL A 19 -3.04 0.06 -19.76
N PRO A 20 -3.05 -0.64 -20.92
CA PRO A 20 -3.90 -1.81 -21.12
C PRO A 20 -3.64 -2.93 -20.10
N THR A 21 -2.36 -3.17 -19.76
CA THR A 21 -1.99 -4.19 -18.76
C THR A 21 -2.58 -3.89 -17.39
N ILE A 22 -2.45 -2.64 -16.91
CA ILE A 22 -3.08 -2.20 -15.65
C ILE A 22 -4.61 -2.33 -15.72
N GLY A 23 -5.20 -1.96 -16.85
CA GLY A 23 -6.63 -2.13 -17.10
C GLY A 23 -7.08 -3.58 -16.98
N GLN A 24 -6.31 -4.53 -17.51
CA GLN A 24 -6.60 -5.96 -17.39
C GLN A 24 -6.51 -6.45 -15.93
N TRP A 25 -5.51 -6.01 -15.16
CA TRP A 25 -5.40 -6.36 -13.74
C TRP A 25 -6.59 -5.86 -12.94
N LEU A 26 -7.03 -4.61 -13.19
CA LEU A 26 -8.22 -4.04 -12.57
C LEU A 26 -9.50 -4.77 -12.99
N GLN A 27 -9.66 -5.10 -14.27
CA GLN A 27 -10.82 -5.85 -14.77
C GLN A 27 -10.91 -7.25 -14.14
N ARG A 28 -9.79 -7.97 -14.05
CA ARG A 28 -9.72 -9.27 -13.38
C ARG A 28 -10.01 -9.14 -11.88
N GLY A 29 -9.45 -8.12 -11.23
CA GLY A 29 -9.73 -7.83 -9.82
C GLY A 29 -11.19 -7.47 -9.56
N TRP A 30 -11.82 -6.75 -10.47
CA TRP A 30 -13.26 -6.47 -10.43
C TRP A 30 -14.11 -7.73 -10.62
N GLY A 31 -13.66 -8.65 -11.47
CA GLY A 31 -14.24 -9.98 -11.61
C GLY A 31 -14.20 -10.78 -10.31
N ASP A 32 -13.10 -10.71 -9.55
CA ASP A 32 -12.94 -11.37 -8.26
C ASP A 32 -13.85 -10.75 -7.19
N LEU A 33 -13.90 -9.41 -7.14
CA LEU A 33 -14.78 -8.66 -6.25
C LEU A 33 -16.24 -9.02 -6.48
N LYS A 34 -16.72 -8.99 -7.72
CA LYS A 34 -18.13 -9.33 -8.03
C LYS A 34 -18.49 -10.77 -7.66
N SER A 35 -17.56 -11.71 -7.87
CA SER A 35 -17.79 -13.11 -7.52
C SER A 35 -17.81 -13.37 -6.01
N ASN A 36 -17.21 -12.49 -5.20
CA ASN A 36 -17.09 -12.64 -3.74
C ASN A 36 -17.55 -11.36 -3.03
N LEU A 37 -18.67 -10.78 -3.47
CA LEU A 37 -19.07 -9.43 -3.09
C LEU A 37 -19.20 -9.25 -1.57
N GLY A 38 -19.92 -10.15 -0.89
CA GLY A 38 -20.13 -10.06 0.56
C GLY A 38 -18.84 -10.09 1.36
N VAL A 39 -17.95 -11.04 1.07
CA VAL A 39 -16.63 -11.15 1.74
C VAL A 39 -15.77 -9.93 1.41
N SER A 40 -15.70 -9.53 0.14
CA SER A 40 -14.87 -8.40 -0.31
C SER A 40 -15.28 -7.09 0.37
N LEU A 41 -16.58 -6.79 0.40
CA LEU A 41 -17.10 -5.60 1.05
C LEU A 41 -16.98 -5.67 2.58
N ALA A 42 -17.03 -6.86 3.18
CA ALA A 42 -16.77 -7.01 4.61
C ALA A 42 -15.32 -6.63 4.97
N TYR A 43 -14.32 -6.99 4.15
CA TYR A 43 -12.93 -6.57 4.37
C TYR A 43 -12.78 -5.04 4.30
N GLY A 44 -13.29 -4.43 3.23
CA GLY A 44 -13.21 -2.97 3.07
C GLY A 44 -14.02 -2.22 4.14
N GLY A 45 -15.21 -2.72 4.47
CA GLY A 45 -16.09 -2.19 5.53
C GLY A 45 -15.44 -2.26 6.90
N PHE A 46 -14.82 -3.39 7.24
CA PHE A 46 -14.10 -3.56 8.49
C PHE A 46 -12.96 -2.53 8.63
N LEU A 47 -12.16 -2.33 7.58
CA LEU A 47 -11.09 -1.32 7.60
C LEU A 47 -11.62 0.10 7.69
N ALA A 48 -12.70 0.43 6.98
CA ALA A 48 -13.34 1.74 7.07
C ALA A 48 -13.87 2.02 8.49
N VAL A 49 -14.53 1.04 9.11
CA VAL A 49 -15.04 1.14 10.49
C VAL A 49 -13.90 1.33 11.49
N ILE A 50 -12.80 0.57 11.37
CA ILE A 50 -11.62 0.77 12.22
C ILE A 50 -11.04 2.16 12.02
N GLY A 51 -10.90 2.61 10.76
CA GLY A 51 -10.42 3.94 10.44
C GLY A 51 -11.27 5.03 11.09
N TRP A 52 -12.60 4.95 10.98
CA TRP A 52 -13.51 5.88 11.64
C TRP A 52 -13.44 5.81 13.16
N ALA A 53 -13.35 4.61 13.74
CA ALA A 53 -13.22 4.45 15.18
C ALA A 53 -11.94 5.12 15.71
N VAL A 54 -10.80 4.91 15.04
CA VAL A 54 -9.53 5.56 15.39
C VAL A 54 -9.63 7.08 15.25
N LEU A 55 -10.16 7.58 14.12
CA LEU A 55 -10.34 9.02 13.92
C LEU A 55 -11.26 9.65 14.97
N TYR A 56 -12.37 8.98 15.29
CA TYR A 56 -13.31 9.42 16.32
C TYR A 56 -12.65 9.47 17.69
N VAL A 57 -11.98 8.39 18.12
CA VAL A 57 -11.32 8.34 19.43
C VAL A 57 -10.25 9.42 19.54
N LEU A 58 -9.38 9.58 18.54
CA LEU A 58 -8.30 10.56 18.58
C LEU A 58 -8.81 12.01 18.56
N THR A 59 -9.89 12.28 17.85
CA THR A 59 -10.48 13.63 17.85
C THR A 59 -11.27 13.91 19.13
N ALA A 60 -12.02 12.94 19.64
CA ALA A 60 -12.78 13.06 20.89
C ALA A 60 -11.88 13.24 22.13
N THR A 61 -10.66 12.68 22.13
CA THR A 61 -9.68 12.84 23.22
C THR A 61 -8.74 14.03 23.04
N GLY A 62 -8.89 14.82 21.96
CA GLY A 62 -7.97 15.93 21.64
C GLY A 62 -6.57 15.49 21.19
N GLN A 63 -6.38 14.21 20.87
CA GLN A 63 -5.12 13.60 20.40
C GLN A 63 -5.01 13.56 18.87
N GLY A 64 -5.59 14.53 18.16
CA GLY A 64 -5.55 14.58 16.68
C GLY A 64 -4.15 14.57 16.07
N TRP A 65 -3.13 15.01 16.82
CA TRP A 65 -1.72 14.93 16.42
C TRP A 65 -1.22 13.48 16.24
N MET A 66 -1.90 12.48 16.83
CA MET A 66 -1.56 11.06 16.72
C MET A 66 -2.11 10.39 15.45
N ILE A 67 -2.87 11.10 14.60
CA ILE A 67 -3.44 10.51 13.38
C ILE A 67 -2.34 9.98 12.44
N LEU A 68 -1.26 10.73 12.22
CA LEU A 68 -0.14 10.29 11.38
C LEU A 68 0.57 9.06 11.97
N PRO A 69 0.97 9.02 13.27
CA PRO A 69 1.45 7.81 13.92
C PRO A 69 0.48 6.62 13.84
N ALA A 70 -0.83 6.84 13.97
CA ALA A 70 -1.83 5.79 13.86
C ALA A 70 -1.85 5.18 12.46
N LEU A 71 -1.65 5.98 11.40
CA LEU A 71 -1.48 5.46 10.03
C LEU A 71 -0.22 4.58 9.88
N ALA A 72 0.88 4.92 10.56
CA ALA A 72 2.06 4.04 10.60
C ALA A 72 1.73 2.71 11.29
N GLY A 73 0.97 2.73 12.40
CA GLY A 73 0.47 1.51 13.04
C GLY A 73 -0.44 0.68 12.13
N ALA A 74 -1.26 1.33 11.29
CA ALA A 74 -2.09 0.66 10.30
C ALA A 74 -1.26 -0.11 9.25
N MET A 75 0.01 0.24 9.02
CA MET A 75 0.91 -0.54 8.15
C MET A 75 1.20 -1.95 8.70
N LEU A 76 0.99 -2.20 10.00
CA LEU A 76 1.03 -3.55 10.55
C LEU A 76 -0.18 -4.38 10.15
N LEU A 77 -1.35 -3.75 10.06
CA LEU A 77 -2.63 -4.41 9.81
C LEU A 77 -2.92 -4.59 8.32
N GLY A 78 -2.52 -3.62 7.49
CA GLY A 78 -2.81 -3.61 6.06
C GLY A 78 -2.41 -4.90 5.33
N PRO A 79 -1.15 -5.37 5.45
CA PRO A 79 -0.70 -6.60 4.81
C PRO A 79 -1.45 -7.85 5.28
N VAL A 80 -1.81 -7.91 6.56
CA VAL A 80 -2.59 -9.03 7.11
C VAL A 80 -4.02 -9.01 6.56
N ALA A 81 -4.61 -7.82 6.42
CA ALA A 81 -5.95 -7.65 5.87
C ALA A 81 -6.04 -8.04 4.38
N THR A 82 -4.96 -7.97 3.60
CA THR A 82 -4.98 -8.36 2.19
C THR A 82 -4.78 -9.86 1.95
N VAL A 83 -4.24 -10.61 2.93
CA VAL A 83 -4.00 -12.07 2.82
C VAL A 83 -5.25 -12.83 2.40
N GLY A 84 -6.40 -12.51 2.98
CA GLY A 84 -7.67 -13.17 2.65
C GLY A 84 -8.06 -12.98 1.18
N LEU A 85 -7.88 -11.76 0.66
CA LEU A 85 -8.18 -11.41 -0.72
C LEU A 85 -7.24 -12.14 -1.69
N TYR A 86 -5.94 -12.17 -1.38
CA TYR A 86 -4.95 -12.90 -2.18
C TYR A 86 -5.27 -14.39 -2.28
N ARG A 87 -5.72 -15.01 -1.17
CA ARG A 87 -6.12 -16.43 -1.17
C ARG A 87 -7.33 -16.70 -2.07
N ILE A 88 -8.29 -15.77 -2.15
CA ILE A 88 -9.46 -15.90 -3.03
C ILE A 88 -9.02 -15.91 -4.50
N SER A 89 -8.26 -14.91 -4.94
CA SER A 89 -7.77 -14.84 -6.32
C SER A 89 -6.82 -15.98 -6.68
N ARG A 90 -5.96 -16.40 -5.73
CA ARG A 90 -5.07 -17.57 -5.90
C ARG A 90 -5.85 -18.83 -6.24
N ARG A 91 -6.89 -19.13 -5.44
CA ARG A 91 -7.74 -20.31 -5.64
C ARG A 91 -8.44 -20.26 -6.99
N ARG A 92 -8.90 -19.08 -7.41
CA ARG A 92 -9.58 -18.90 -8.70
C ARG A 92 -8.68 -19.15 -9.90
N MET A 93 -7.38 -18.85 -9.79
CA MET A 93 -6.40 -19.16 -10.85
C MET A 93 -5.89 -20.60 -10.81
N GLY A 94 -6.44 -21.47 -9.96
CA GLY A 94 -5.99 -22.86 -9.85
C GLY A 94 -4.62 -23.03 -9.18
N LEU A 95 -4.05 -21.97 -8.59
CA LEU A 95 -2.71 -21.96 -7.99
C LEU A 95 -2.67 -22.60 -6.57
N GLY A 96 -3.64 -23.47 -6.24
CA GLY A 96 -3.68 -24.34 -5.06
C GLY A 96 -3.46 -23.67 -3.68
N GLY A 97 -3.30 -24.47 -2.62
CA GLY A 97 -2.84 -24.04 -1.29
C GLY A 97 -3.95 -23.62 -0.30
N GLY A 98 -4.12 -24.41 0.77
CA GLY A 98 -5.11 -24.12 1.83
C GLY A 98 -4.75 -22.92 2.69
N GLY A 99 -3.45 -22.70 2.95
CA GLY A 99 -2.92 -21.72 3.89
C GLY A 99 -2.02 -20.65 3.28
N VAL A 100 -1.50 -19.79 4.14
CA VAL A 100 -0.44 -18.82 3.83
C VAL A 100 0.90 -19.56 3.85
N ALA A 101 1.72 -19.40 2.81
CA ALA A 101 3.02 -20.10 2.74
C ALA A 101 3.99 -19.61 3.84
N ALA A 102 4.18 -18.29 3.96
CA ALA A 102 5.13 -17.70 4.92
C ALA A 102 4.48 -16.64 5.84
N PRO A 103 3.57 -17.02 6.77
CA PRO A 103 2.79 -16.06 7.58
C PRO A 103 3.65 -15.18 8.48
N GLY A 104 4.72 -15.71 9.09
CA GLY A 104 5.63 -14.92 9.92
C GLY A 104 6.41 -13.86 9.13
N GLN A 105 6.67 -14.12 7.85
CA GLN A 105 7.37 -13.18 6.98
C GLN A 105 6.46 -12.01 6.55
N ILE A 106 5.14 -12.24 6.45
CA ILE A 106 4.18 -11.15 6.23
C ILE A 106 4.22 -10.16 7.39
N PHE A 107 4.27 -10.66 8.63
CA PHE A 107 4.43 -9.80 9.80
C PHE A 107 5.74 -9.01 9.75
N LEU A 108 6.86 -9.66 9.39
CA LEU A 108 8.15 -8.98 9.21
C LEU A 108 8.06 -7.84 8.19
N VAL A 109 7.51 -8.09 7.00
CA VAL A 109 7.33 -7.04 5.97
C VAL A 109 6.46 -5.91 6.50
N SER A 110 5.41 -6.23 7.26
CA SER A 110 4.52 -5.24 7.88
C SER A 110 5.26 -4.35 8.89
N VAL A 111 6.15 -4.93 9.71
CA VAL A 111 7.01 -4.20 10.64
C VAL A 111 8.00 -3.30 9.90
N VAL A 112 8.61 -3.78 8.82
CA VAL A 112 9.51 -2.97 7.98
C VAL A 112 8.77 -1.77 7.40
N LEU A 113 7.54 -1.96 6.91
CA LEU A 113 6.70 -0.87 6.41
C LEU A 113 6.29 0.12 7.50
N MET A 114 6.00 -0.35 8.72
CA MET A 114 5.75 0.53 9.86
C MET A 114 6.99 1.36 10.19
N VAL A 115 8.18 0.76 10.26
CA VAL A 115 9.44 1.49 10.52
C VAL A 115 9.71 2.51 9.41
N LEU A 116 9.46 2.16 8.16
CA LEU A 116 9.57 3.08 7.04
C LEU A 116 8.60 4.26 7.18
N ALA A 117 7.34 4.01 7.56
CA ALA A 117 6.35 5.04 7.80
C ALA A 117 6.70 5.94 9.00
N LEU A 118 7.21 5.38 10.09
CA LEU A 118 7.70 6.15 11.25
C LEU A 118 8.89 7.03 10.87
N THR A 119 9.80 6.51 10.03
CA THR A 119 10.93 7.26 9.49
C THR A 119 10.45 8.42 8.61
N TRP A 120 9.44 8.17 7.78
CA TRP A 120 8.80 9.21 6.98
C TRP A 120 8.15 10.30 7.85
N ILE A 121 7.41 9.93 8.90
CA ILE A 121 6.81 10.90 9.83
C ILE A 121 7.91 11.77 10.48
N ARG A 122 9.05 11.16 10.84
CA ARG A 122 10.20 11.91 11.38
C ARG A 122 10.79 12.85 10.33
N ALA A 123 10.97 12.41 9.08
CA ALA A 123 11.42 13.27 8.00
C ALA A 123 10.45 14.44 7.76
N ALA A 124 9.14 14.20 7.77
CA ALA A 124 8.12 15.24 7.64
C ALA A 124 8.17 16.25 8.78
N THR A 125 8.39 15.80 10.02
CA THR A 125 8.54 16.67 11.20
C THR A 125 9.78 17.56 11.09
N LEU A 126 10.92 17.00 10.66
CA LEU A 126 12.15 17.77 10.44
C LEU A 126 11.97 18.79 9.31
N LEU A 127 11.30 18.39 8.23
CA LEU A 127 11.02 19.30 7.12
C LEU A 127 10.15 20.47 7.58
N PHE A 128 9.07 20.19 8.33
CA PHE A 128 8.25 21.25 8.93
C PHE A 128 9.09 22.20 9.80
N ALA A 129 9.97 21.66 10.64
CA ALA A 129 10.85 22.47 11.50
C ALA A 129 11.85 23.33 10.72
N VAL A 130 12.33 22.88 9.55
CA VAL A 130 13.22 23.67 8.68
C VAL A 130 12.51 24.89 8.10
N PHE A 131 11.24 24.75 7.69
CA PHE A 131 10.48 25.85 7.08
C PHE A 131 9.83 26.79 8.11
N PHE A 132 9.30 26.25 9.21
CA PHE A 132 8.48 27.01 10.17
C PHE A 132 9.14 27.18 11.55
N GLY A 133 10.31 26.58 11.78
CA GLY A 133 10.97 26.55 13.10
C GLY A 133 10.24 25.67 14.11
N LEU A 134 10.54 25.86 15.39
CA LEU A 134 9.94 25.12 16.52
C LEU A 134 8.58 25.73 16.94
N ARG A 135 7.75 26.15 15.99
CA ARG A 135 6.41 26.69 16.31
C ARG A 135 5.47 25.56 16.72
N PRO A 136 4.62 25.76 17.74
CA PRO A 136 3.59 24.80 18.09
C PRO A 136 2.67 24.52 16.90
N PHE A 137 2.20 23.27 16.78
CA PHE A 137 1.22 22.91 15.77
C PHE A 137 -0.09 23.65 16.05
N ALA A 138 -0.42 24.64 15.22
CA ALA A 138 -1.58 25.51 15.38
C ALA A 138 -2.93 24.82 15.09
N GLY A 139 -2.91 23.53 14.73
CA GLY A 139 -4.09 22.77 14.34
C GLY A 139 -4.19 22.57 12.83
N PHE A 140 -5.05 21.65 12.40
CA PHE A 140 -5.12 21.20 11.01
C PHE A 140 -5.58 22.30 10.04
N ALA A 141 -6.65 23.03 10.38
CA ALA A 141 -7.22 24.06 9.51
C ALA A 141 -6.27 25.26 9.32
N GLU A 142 -5.67 25.74 10.41
CA GLU A 142 -4.72 26.87 10.37
C GLU A 142 -3.41 26.50 9.66
N THR A 143 -2.94 25.26 9.84
CA THR A 143 -1.78 24.74 9.11
C THR A 143 -2.07 24.65 7.61
N LEU A 144 -3.25 24.19 7.20
CA LEU A 144 -3.64 24.14 5.78
C LEU A 144 -3.71 25.55 5.16
N GLN A 145 -4.29 26.51 5.86
CA GLN A 145 -4.34 27.89 5.38
C GLN A 145 -2.93 28.46 5.21
N THR A 146 -2.07 28.26 6.20
CA THR A 146 -0.66 28.70 6.15
C THR A 146 0.10 28.02 5.01
N LEU A 147 -0.16 26.73 4.78
CA LEU A 147 0.51 25.93 3.75
C LEU A 147 0.25 26.46 2.33
N PHE A 148 -0.96 26.93 2.05
CA PHE A 148 -1.32 27.43 0.72
C PHE A 148 -1.26 28.95 0.58
N ALA A 149 -1.25 29.70 1.68
CA ALA A 149 -1.21 31.17 1.66
C ALA A 149 0.20 31.76 1.75
N THR A 150 1.21 30.98 2.19
CA THR A 150 2.58 31.48 2.40
C THR A 150 3.57 30.86 1.41
N PRO A 151 4.60 31.60 0.96
CA PRO A 151 5.67 31.05 0.14
C PRO A 151 6.39 29.88 0.81
N GLU A 152 6.63 29.96 2.13
CA GLU A 152 7.23 28.90 2.95
C GLU A 152 6.35 27.66 2.98
N GLY A 153 5.04 27.85 3.10
CA GLY A 153 4.05 26.78 3.03
C GLY A 153 4.04 26.05 1.69
N ILE A 154 4.07 26.79 0.58
CA ILE A 154 4.11 26.21 -0.76
C ILE A 154 5.42 25.44 -0.97
N ALA A 155 6.55 26.01 -0.52
CA ALA A 155 7.83 25.33 -0.57
C ALA A 155 7.84 24.04 0.26
N LEU A 156 7.28 24.06 1.48
CA LEU A 156 7.10 22.87 2.30
C LEU A 156 6.21 21.84 1.59
N PHE A 157 5.12 22.26 0.96
CA PHE A 157 4.24 21.36 0.23
C PHE A 157 4.95 20.66 -0.93
N VAL A 158 5.71 21.39 -1.75
CA VAL A 158 6.45 20.84 -2.89
C VAL A 158 7.56 19.89 -2.41
N VAL A 159 8.42 20.35 -1.51
CA VAL A 159 9.54 19.53 -1.01
C VAL A 159 9.01 18.34 -0.22
N GLY A 160 7.98 18.54 0.60
CA GLY A 160 7.31 17.50 1.37
C GLY A 160 6.67 16.45 0.48
N SER A 161 6.07 16.86 -0.64
CA SER A 161 5.54 15.94 -1.65
C SER A 161 6.63 15.12 -2.33
N CYS A 162 7.78 15.72 -2.64
CA CYS A 162 8.93 14.98 -3.20
C CYS A 162 9.50 13.97 -2.20
N VAL A 163 9.69 14.37 -0.94
CA VAL A 163 10.18 13.48 0.12
C VAL A 163 9.16 12.36 0.39
N GLY A 164 7.88 12.71 0.54
CA GLY A 164 6.80 11.74 0.71
C GLY A 164 6.68 10.78 -0.48
N GLY A 165 6.79 11.29 -1.70
CA GLY A 165 6.81 10.50 -2.93
C GLY A 165 7.98 9.51 -2.98
N LEU A 166 9.16 9.89 -2.48
CA LEU A 166 10.31 8.98 -2.37
C LEU A 166 10.05 7.84 -1.39
N PHE A 167 9.54 8.15 -0.19
CA PHE A 167 9.17 7.13 0.80
C PHE A 167 8.06 6.21 0.29
N ALA A 168 7.05 6.77 -0.37
CA ALA A 168 5.96 6.02 -0.99
C ALA A 168 6.48 5.11 -2.12
N ALA A 169 7.36 5.61 -2.98
CA ALA A 169 7.97 4.83 -4.05
C ALA A 169 8.81 3.67 -3.50
N LEU A 170 9.61 3.91 -2.45
CA LEU A 170 10.39 2.87 -1.79
C LEU A 170 9.50 1.81 -1.14
N GLY A 171 8.51 2.24 -0.35
CA GLY A 171 7.55 1.34 0.30
C GLY A 171 6.78 0.50 -0.70
N PHE A 172 6.32 1.12 -1.80
CA PHE A 172 5.69 0.43 -2.91
C PHE A 172 6.64 -0.59 -3.56
N ALA A 173 7.87 -0.19 -3.88
CA ALA A 173 8.83 -1.07 -4.55
C ALA A 173 9.12 -2.34 -3.75
N ILE A 174 9.26 -2.23 -2.43
CA ILE A 174 9.53 -3.40 -1.57
C ILE A 174 8.27 -4.21 -1.26
N ALA A 175 7.09 -3.56 -1.15
CA ALA A 175 5.89 -4.23 -0.65
C ALA A 175 4.97 -4.80 -1.73
N ALA A 176 4.78 -4.08 -2.85
CA ALA A 176 3.67 -4.31 -3.79
C ALA A 176 3.55 -5.77 -4.24
N PHE A 177 4.67 -6.43 -4.51
CA PHE A 177 4.69 -7.83 -4.94
C PHE A 177 5.18 -8.80 -3.87
N SER A 178 5.74 -8.31 -2.76
CA SER A 178 6.22 -9.17 -1.66
C SER A 178 5.08 -9.91 -0.95
N LEU A 179 3.96 -9.23 -0.69
CA LEU A 179 2.84 -9.81 0.05
C LEU A 179 2.12 -10.94 -0.70
N PRO A 180 1.68 -10.75 -1.97
CA PRO A 180 1.12 -11.88 -2.72
C PRO A 180 2.14 -13.01 -2.91
N MET A 181 3.43 -12.68 -3.04
CA MET A 181 4.50 -13.66 -3.12
C MET A 181 4.63 -14.48 -1.83
N LEU A 182 4.59 -13.89 -0.65
CA LEU A 182 4.68 -14.60 0.65
C LEU A 182 3.40 -15.41 0.97
N VAL A 183 2.27 -15.05 0.38
CA VAL A 183 1.07 -15.89 0.40
C VAL A 183 1.25 -17.11 -0.50
N HIS A 184 1.92 -16.95 -1.65
CA HIS A 184 2.08 -17.99 -2.65
C HIS A 184 3.26 -18.94 -2.37
N ARG A 185 4.42 -18.39 -2.01
CA ARG A 185 5.74 -19.03 -1.97
C ARG A 185 6.32 -18.96 -0.55
N ASP A 186 6.91 -20.06 -0.10
CA ASP A 186 7.59 -20.14 1.19
C ASP A 186 9.02 -19.61 1.06
N ILE A 187 9.18 -18.29 1.15
CA ILE A 187 10.47 -17.60 1.08
C ILE A 187 10.60 -16.58 2.21
N ASP A 188 11.84 -16.18 2.51
CA ASP A 188 12.10 -15.14 3.51
C ASP A 188 11.63 -13.75 3.04
N GLY A 189 11.22 -12.92 3.99
CA GLY A 189 10.63 -11.61 3.72
C GLY A 189 11.59 -10.64 3.03
N PHE A 190 12.89 -10.70 3.35
CA PHE A 190 13.90 -9.86 2.70
C PHE A 190 14.11 -10.23 1.24
N SER A 191 14.13 -11.52 0.91
CA SER A 191 14.16 -12.00 -0.48
C SER A 191 12.90 -11.61 -1.24
N ALA A 192 11.72 -11.72 -0.62
CA ALA A 192 10.46 -11.28 -1.23
C ALA A 192 10.48 -9.78 -1.54
N MET A 193 10.97 -8.95 -0.61
CA MET A 193 11.14 -7.51 -0.81
C MET A 193 12.17 -7.20 -1.90
N GLY A 194 13.29 -7.92 -1.95
CA GLY A 194 14.30 -7.78 -2.99
C GLY A 194 13.77 -8.15 -4.38
N LEU A 195 12.98 -9.23 -4.48
CA LEU A 195 12.32 -9.63 -5.73
C LEU A 195 11.25 -8.62 -6.15
N SER A 196 10.47 -8.08 -5.21
CA SER A 196 9.52 -7.00 -5.47
C SER A 196 10.25 -5.76 -6.01
N PHE A 197 11.32 -5.33 -5.35
CA PHE A 197 12.11 -4.17 -5.77
C PHE A 197 12.73 -4.38 -7.16
N SER A 198 13.26 -5.57 -7.42
CA SER A 198 13.78 -5.96 -8.74
C SER A 198 12.68 -5.94 -9.81
N ALA A 199 11.48 -6.44 -9.49
CA ALA A 199 10.33 -6.42 -10.41
C ALA A 199 9.90 -4.99 -10.75
N THR A 200 9.81 -4.12 -9.73
CA THR A 200 9.46 -2.71 -9.88
C THR A 200 10.48 -1.97 -10.74
N THR A 201 11.77 -2.15 -10.49
CA THR A 201 12.83 -1.44 -11.23
C THR A 201 13.00 -1.95 -12.66
N ARG A 202 12.88 -3.25 -12.90
CA ARG A 202 12.90 -3.85 -14.25
C ARG A 202 11.68 -3.46 -15.09
N ASN A 203 10.54 -3.20 -14.45
CA ASN A 203 9.30 -2.79 -15.09
C ASN A 203 8.91 -1.35 -14.71
N PHE A 204 9.90 -0.43 -14.66
CA PHE A 204 9.75 0.89 -14.04
C PHE A 204 8.53 1.69 -14.49
N ARG A 205 8.28 1.81 -15.80
CA ARG A 205 7.13 2.56 -16.33
C ARG A 205 5.80 1.96 -15.91
N LEU A 206 5.69 0.62 -15.99
CA LEU A 206 4.50 -0.12 -15.57
C LEU A 206 4.26 0.03 -14.07
N ALA A 207 5.32 -0.13 -13.27
CA ALA A 207 5.27 0.00 -11.82
C ALA A 207 4.92 1.43 -11.37
N LEU A 208 5.45 2.46 -12.05
CA LEU A 208 5.14 3.86 -11.78
C LEU A 208 3.67 4.17 -12.04
N LEU A 209 3.13 3.74 -13.19
CA LEU A 209 1.71 3.94 -13.52
C LEU A 209 0.79 3.13 -12.60
N TRP A 210 1.21 1.92 -12.20
CA TRP A 210 0.47 1.13 -11.22
C TRP A 210 0.45 1.84 -9.85
N GLY A 211 1.60 2.30 -9.37
CA GLY A 211 1.71 3.08 -8.13
C GLY A 211 0.88 4.36 -8.17
N ALA A 212 0.87 5.07 -9.30
CA ALA A 212 0.02 6.25 -9.51
C ALA A 212 -1.48 5.89 -9.45
N THR A 213 -1.89 4.78 -10.08
CA THR A 213 -3.28 4.29 -10.04
C THR A 213 -3.72 3.97 -8.61
N VAL A 214 -2.89 3.23 -7.86
CA VAL A 214 -3.12 2.93 -6.44
C VAL A 214 -3.23 4.23 -5.64
N THR A 215 -2.32 5.17 -5.85
CA THR A 215 -2.28 6.47 -5.15
C THR A 215 -3.57 7.27 -5.40
N VAL A 216 -4.04 7.34 -6.65
CA VAL A 216 -5.29 8.05 -6.99
C VAL A 216 -6.50 7.37 -6.34
N MET A 217 -6.59 6.04 -6.39
CA MET A 217 -7.71 5.30 -5.79
C MET A 217 -7.77 5.43 -4.26
N ILE A 218 -6.60 5.37 -3.59
CA ILE A 218 -6.51 5.60 -2.15
C ILE A 218 -6.79 7.08 -1.83
N GLY A 219 -6.30 8.01 -2.63
CA GLY A 219 -6.60 9.44 -2.50
C GLY A 219 -8.10 9.73 -2.56
N LEU A 220 -8.81 9.14 -3.53
CA LEU A 220 -10.29 9.22 -3.61
C LEU A 220 -10.97 8.60 -2.38
N SER A 221 -10.39 7.52 -1.82
CA SER A 221 -10.87 6.94 -0.56
C SER A 221 -10.74 7.90 0.60
N VAL A 222 -9.61 8.60 0.73
CA VAL A 222 -9.42 9.62 1.78
C VAL A 222 -10.37 10.80 1.58
N LEU A 223 -10.50 11.32 0.35
CA LEU A 223 -11.36 12.47 0.04
C LEU A 223 -12.85 12.18 0.27
N SER A 224 -13.29 10.93 0.08
CA SER A 224 -14.65 10.49 0.40
C SER A 224 -14.88 10.18 1.88
N GLY A 225 -13.93 10.51 2.76
CA GLY A 225 -14.04 10.21 4.19
C GLY A 225 -13.94 8.71 4.51
N LEU A 226 -13.12 7.97 3.76
CA LEU A 226 -12.92 6.51 3.83
C LEU A 226 -14.07 5.65 3.28
N ILE A 227 -15.16 6.24 2.76
CA ILE A 227 -16.29 5.47 2.22
C ILE A 227 -15.85 4.65 0.99
N LEU A 228 -15.12 5.26 0.05
CA LEU A 228 -14.66 4.52 -1.14
C LEU A 228 -13.60 3.47 -0.82
N LEU A 229 -13.03 3.45 0.40
CA LEU A 229 -12.15 2.36 0.81
C LEU A 229 -12.87 1.01 0.79
N ILE A 230 -14.18 0.99 1.03
CA ILE A 230 -14.99 -0.23 1.10
C ILE A 230 -14.92 -1.05 -0.20
N PRO A 231 -15.21 -0.49 -1.38
CA PRO A 231 -15.02 -1.19 -2.65
C PRO A 231 -13.60 -1.14 -3.19
N LEU A 232 -12.83 -0.07 -2.93
CA LEU A 232 -11.51 0.11 -3.56
C LEU A 232 -10.43 -0.74 -2.90
N PHE A 233 -10.48 -0.97 -1.60
CA PHE A 233 -9.53 -1.84 -0.91
C PHE A 233 -9.52 -3.28 -1.46
N PRO A 234 -10.66 -4.00 -1.53
CA PRO A 234 -10.68 -5.34 -2.08
C PRO A 234 -10.30 -5.36 -3.56
N LEU A 235 -10.76 -4.37 -4.34
CA LEU A 235 -10.40 -4.26 -5.76
C LEU A 235 -8.88 -4.15 -5.96
N LEU A 236 -8.21 -3.27 -5.19
CA LEU A 236 -6.76 -3.11 -5.23
C LEU A 236 -6.03 -4.37 -4.78
N GLY A 237 -6.54 -5.06 -3.75
CA GLY A 237 -6.01 -6.36 -3.31
C GLY A 237 -6.04 -7.39 -4.44
N TYR A 238 -7.19 -7.59 -5.08
CA TYR A 238 -7.31 -8.54 -6.19
C TYR A 238 -6.49 -8.12 -7.41
N ALA A 239 -6.51 -6.84 -7.79
CA ALA A 239 -5.72 -6.35 -8.91
C ALA A 239 -4.21 -6.52 -8.67
N THR A 240 -3.73 -6.31 -7.44
CA THR A 240 -2.33 -6.53 -7.06
C THR A 240 -1.94 -8.01 -7.18
N TRP A 241 -2.85 -8.92 -6.83
CA TRP A 241 -2.63 -10.36 -7.05
C TRP A 241 -2.48 -10.70 -8.53
N HIS A 242 -3.34 -10.15 -9.39
CA HIS A 242 -3.23 -10.35 -10.84
C HIS A 242 -1.95 -9.74 -11.42
N ALA A 243 -1.54 -8.58 -10.92
CA ALA A 243 -0.26 -7.97 -11.28
C ALA A 243 0.93 -8.85 -10.88
N TYR A 244 0.90 -9.41 -9.68
CA TYR A 244 1.89 -10.38 -9.22
C TYR A 244 1.92 -11.64 -10.10
N ALA A 245 0.77 -12.26 -10.36
CA ALA A 245 0.69 -13.47 -11.17
C ALA A 245 1.20 -13.24 -12.60
N ASP A 246 0.87 -12.10 -13.21
CA ASP A 246 1.36 -11.71 -14.53
C ASP A 246 2.89 -11.48 -14.54
N LEU A 247 3.46 -10.91 -13.48
CA LEU A 247 4.91 -10.72 -13.41
C LEU A 247 5.68 -12.01 -13.13
N PHE A 248 5.12 -12.95 -12.36
CA PHE A 248 5.88 -14.06 -11.78
C PHE A 248 5.50 -15.45 -12.28
N GLU A 249 4.27 -15.65 -12.77
CA GLU A 249 3.74 -16.98 -13.07
C GLU A 249 3.59 -17.26 -14.56
N GLY A 250 2.85 -16.45 -15.34
CA GLY A 250 2.50 -16.93 -16.68
C GLY A 250 1.24 -16.37 -17.28
#